data_AF-A0A2V9GRC9-F1
#
_entry.id   AF-A0A2V9GRC9-F1
#
_cell.length_a   1.000
_cell.length_b   1.000
_cell.length_c   1.000
_cell.angle_alpha   90.00
_cell.angle_beta   90.00
_cell.angle_gamma   90.00
#
_symmetry.space_group_name_H-M   'P 1'
#
loop_
_entity.id
_entity.type
_entity.pdbx_description
1 polymer ?
#
loop_
_entity_poly.entity_id
_entity_poly.type
_entity_poly.pdbx_seq_one_letter_code
_entity_poly.pdbx_strand_id
1 'polypeptide(L)' 'MASFSQGIRRSWAIDKAVEATIHPSYPNWSLRVSVPAGQTIQFKFIKVAADGTVSWEEGNNHTYTVPTSGEGSVNVNWQY' A
#
# COMPACT_ATOMS: atom_id res chain seq x y z
N MET A 1 2.47 -1.86 7.57
CA MET A 1 1.88 -0.53 7.29
C MET A 1 2.19 -0.23 5.84
N ALA A 2 1.24 0.08 4.95
CA ALA A 2 1.57 0.25 3.53
C ALA A 2 1.79 1.73 3.22
N SER A 3 2.91 2.09 2.58
CA SER A 3 3.19 3.47 2.18
C SER A 3 2.66 3.71 0.77
N PHE A 4 1.67 4.59 0.63
CA PHE A 4 1.14 4.99 -0.67
C PHE A 4 1.77 6.32 -1.10
N SER A 5 2.46 6.34 -2.25
CA SER A 5 2.90 7.57 -2.91
C SER A 5 1.96 7.83 -4.08
N GLN A 6 1.13 8.87 -3.98
CA GLN A 6 0.45 9.42 -5.14
C GLN A 6 1.06 10.78 -5.47
N GLY A 7 1.90 10.78 -6.49
CA GLY A 7 2.58 11.98 -6.95
C GLY A 7 1.66 12.86 -7.79
N ILE A 8 1.17 13.94 -7.20
CA ILE A 8 1.78 15.22 -7.56
C ILE A 8 2.80 15.51 -6.45
N ARG A 9 4.09 15.32 -6.80
CA ARG A 9 5.33 15.61 -6.04
C ARG A 9 5.86 14.51 -5.08
N ARG A 10 6.73 13.66 -5.64
CA ARG A 10 8.07 13.29 -5.13
C ARG A 10 8.27 12.81 -3.68
N SER A 11 7.27 12.36 -2.92
CA SER A 11 7.55 11.86 -1.57
C SER A 11 6.85 10.53 -1.28
N TRP A 12 7.64 9.45 -1.24
CA TRP A 12 7.32 8.21 -0.52
C TRP A 12 7.33 8.48 0.99
N ALA A 13 6.48 9.41 1.40
CA ALA A 13 6.44 9.96 2.75
C ALA A 13 5.83 8.91 3.67
N ILE A 14 6.67 8.24 4.46
CA ILE A 14 6.26 7.15 5.37
C ILE A 14 5.26 7.67 6.42
N ASP A 15 5.31 8.96 6.74
CA ASP A 15 4.36 9.66 7.61
C ASP A 15 2.93 9.75 7.04
N LYS A 16 2.74 9.47 5.74
CA LYS A 16 1.43 9.38 5.08
C LYS A 16 1.02 7.96 4.74
N ALA A 17 1.75 6.96 5.24
CA ALA A 17 1.38 5.57 5.08
C ALA A 17 0.02 5.29 5.73
N VAL A 18 -0.78 4.43 5.10
CA VAL A 18 -2.06 3.99 5.68
C VAL A 18 -1.80 2.77 6.54
N GLU A 19 -2.32 2.80 7.77
CA GLU A 19 -2.21 1.67 8.68
C GLU A 19 -3.02 0.47 8.17
N ALA A 20 -2.43 -0.71 8.28
CA ALA A 20 -3.07 -1.94 7.87
C ALA A 20 -3.82 -2.54 9.07
N THR A 21 -5.02 -3.06 8.81
CA THR A 21 -5.75 -3.82 9.81
C THR A 21 -5.33 -5.28 9.72
N ILE A 22 -5.05 -5.89 10.88
CA ILE A 22 -4.76 -7.32 10.97
C ILE A 22 -6.02 -8.08 10.56
N HIS A 23 -5.89 -8.97 9.56
CA HIS A 23 -6.95 -9.90 9.25
C HIS A 23 -7.00 -11.00 10.33
N PRO A 24 -8.17 -11.52 10.74
CA PRO A 24 -8.26 -12.58 11.75
C PRO A 24 -7.43 -13.82 11.40
N SER A 25 -7.19 -14.04 10.10
CA SER A 25 -6.32 -15.10 9.57
C SER A 25 -4.93 -14.55 9.23
N TYR A 26 -4.05 -14.49 10.23
CA TYR A 26 -2.62 -14.25 10.02
C TYR A 26 -2.02 -15.34 9.10
N PRO A 27 -1.09 -15.04 8.18
CA PRO A 27 -0.33 -13.79 7.98
C PRO A 27 -0.95 -12.80 6.97
N ASN A 28 -2.27 -12.74 6.85
CA ASN A 28 -2.91 -11.79 5.93
C ASN A 28 -3.14 -10.42 6.58
N TRP A 29 -2.93 -9.37 5.78
CA TRP A 29 -3.22 -7.99 6.16
C TRP A 29 -4.08 -7.34 5.10
N SER A 30 -5.02 -6.49 5.50
CA SER A 30 -5.86 -5.73 4.56
C SER A 30 -5.83 -4.24 4.86
N LEU A 31 -5.94 -3.45 3.81
CA LEU A 31 -6.00 -1.99 3.88
C LEU A 31 -7.16 -1.50 3.02
N ARG A 32 -7.85 -0.47 3.51
CA ARG A 32 -8.82 0.28 2.71
C ARG A 32 -8.30 1.68 2.52
N VAL A 33 -8.17 2.10 1.27
CA VAL A 33 -7.55 3.38 0.91
C VAL A 33 -8.43 4.09 -0.11
N SER A 34 -8.62 5.39 0.09
CA SER A 34 -9.28 6.24 -0.90
C SER A 34 -8.24 6.74 -1.91
N VAL A 35 -8.45 6.41 -3.17
CA VAL A 35 -7.58 6.80 -4.30
C VAL A 35 -8.45 7.34 -5.43
N PRO A 36 -7.95 8.23 -6.32
CA PRO A 36 -8.72 8.76 -7.43
C PRO A 36 -9.16 7.63 -8.37
N ALA A 37 -10.44 7.67 -8.73
CA ALA A 37 -11.05 6.71 -9.63
C ALA A 37 -10.46 6.80 -11.04
N GLY A 38 -10.35 5.64 -11.72
CA GLY A 38 -9.86 5.57 -13.10
C GLY A 38 -8.35 5.76 -13.30
N GLN A 39 -7.58 5.96 -12.22
CA GLN A 39 -6.13 6.14 -12.30
C GLN A 39 -5.39 4.82 -12.09
N THR A 40 -4.29 4.63 -12.82
CA THR A 40 -3.31 3.60 -12.48
C THR A 40 -2.43 4.11 -11.35
N ILE A 41 -2.42 3.39 -10.24
CA ILE A 41 -1.58 3.66 -9.09
C ILE A 41 -0.45 2.64 -9.01
N GLN A 42 0.67 3.07 -8.45
CA GLN A 42 1.75 2.19 -8.03
C GLN A 42 1.91 2.27 -6.52
N PHE A 43 2.18 1.15 -5.87
CA PHE A 43 2.35 1.11 -4.43
C PHE A 43 3.38 0.06 -4.02
N LYS A 44 3.90 0.24 -2.81
CA LYS A 44 4.71 -0.76 -2.12
C LYS A 44 4.29 -0.92 -0.67
N PHE A 45 4.43 -2.12 -0.14
CA PHE A 45 4.30 -2.39 1.29
C PHE A 45 5.59 -2.11 2.03
N ILE A 46 5.44 -1.62 3.26
CA ILE A 46 6.54 -1.49 4.21
C ILE A 46 6.19 -2.20 5.52
N LYS A 47 7.21 -2.62 6.24
CA LYS A 47 7.12 -3.02 7.64
C LYS A 47 7.80 -1.92 8.44
N VAL A 48 7.09 -1.37 9.41
CA VAL A 48 7.64 -0.42 10.36
C VAL A 48 7.65 -1.13 11.70
N ALA A 49 8.83 -1.36 12.26
CA ALA A 49 9.00 -1.97 13.56
C ALA A 49 8.70 -0.96 14.69
N ALA A 50 8.51 -1.45 15.91
CA ALA A 50 8.16 -0.61 17.06
C ALA A 50 9.22 0.45 17.41
N ASP A 51 10.47 0.22 17.00
CA ASP A 51 11.60 1.15 17.14
C ASP A 51 11.66 2.20 16.01
N GLY A 52 10.72 2.16 15.06
CA GLY A 52 10.69 3.03 13.89
C GLY A 52 11.51 2.54 12.70
N THR A 53 12.14 1.37 12.78
CA THR A 53 12.90 0.79 11.66
C THR A 53 11.94 0.45 10.51
N VAL A 54 12.26 0.90 9.29
CA VAL A 54 11.43 0.68 8.09
C VAL A 54 12.09 -0.29 7.14
N SER A 55 11.38 -1.36 6.79
CA SER A 55 11.78 -2.32 5.75
C SER A 55 10.79 -2.26 4.59
N TRP A 56 11.30 -2.03 3.39
CA TRP A 56 10.51 -2.05 2.16
C TRP A 56 10.40 -3.48 1.64
N GLU A 57 9.34 -3.77 0.89
CA GLU A 57 9.37 -4.95 0.03
C GLU A 57 10.37 -4.78 -1.11
N GLU A 58 11.02 -5.87 -1.48
CA GLU A 58 11.97 -5.90 -2.59
C GLU A 58 11.24 -5.86 -3.95
N GLY A 59 11.97 -6.01 -5.05
CA GLY A 59 11.38 -6.13 -6.38
C GLY A 59 10.72 -4.84 -6.92
N ASN A 60 9.81 -5.02 -7.89
CA ASN A 60 9.15 -3.92 -8.60
C ASN A 60 7.89 -3.46 -7.86
N ASN A 61 7.48 -2.20 -8.05
CA ASN A 61 6.24 -1.68 -7.49
C ASN A 61 5.03 -2.50 -7.95
N HIS A 62 4.09 -2.76 -7.04
CA HIS A 62 2.78 -3.25 -7.43
C HIS A 62 2.06 -2.16 -8.22
N THR A 63 1.30 -2.57 -9.24
CA THR A 63 0.55 -1.65 -10.09
C THR A 63 -0.92 -2.08 -10.10
N TYR A 64 -1.83 -1.13 -9.93
CA TYR A 64 -3.27 -1.39 -9.92
C TYR A 64 -4.03 -0.27 -10.62
N THR A 65 -5.00 -0.63 -11.45
CA THR A 65 -5.90 0.33 -12.09
C THR A 65 -7.17 0.44 -11.25
N VAL A 66 -7.38 1.62 -10.67
CA VAL A 66 -8.54 1.89 -9.82
C VAL A 66 -9.81 1.91 -10.69
N PRO A 67 -10.89 1.21 -10.29
CA PRO A 67 -12.18 1.31 -10.98
C PRO A 67 -12.62 2.77 -11.12
N THR A 68 -13.33 3.08 -12.20
CA THR A 68 -13.90 4.43 -12.44
C THR A 68 -15.07 4.75 -11.51
N SER A 69 -15.63 3.75 -10.83
CA SER A 69 -16.69 3.89 -9.85
C SER A 69 -16.72 2.71 -8.88
N GLY A 70 -17.24 2.94 -7.67
CA GLY A 70 -17.40 1.90 -6.65
C GLY A 70 -16.10 1.53 -5.94
N GLU A 71 -16.08 0.37 -5.31
CA GLU A 71 -14.92 -0.12 -4.57
C GLU A 71 -14.15 -1.17 -5.39
N GLY A 72 -12.83 -0.99 -5.44
CA GLY A 72 -11.90 -1.97 -5.99
C GLY A 72 -11.20 -2.75 -4.87
N SER A 73 -10.84 -4.00 -5.16
CA SER A 73 -9.98 -4.81 -4.30
C SER A 73 -8.84 -5.38 -5.15
N VAL A 74 -7.66 -5.46 -4.54
CA VAL A 74 -6.49 -6.11 -5.11
C VAL A 74 -5.82 -6.94 -4.01
N ASN A 75 -5.51 -8.19 -4.32
CA ASN A 75 -4.75 -9.07 -3.44
C ASN A 75 -3.38 -9.32 -4.07
N VAL A 76 -2.32 -9.11 -3.30
CA VAL A 76 -0.93 -9.19 -3.72
C VAL A 76 -0.11 -9.85 -2.62
N ASN A 77 0.92 -10.58 -3.01
CA ASN A 77 1.86 -11.19 -2.09
C ASN A 77 3.00 -10.22 -1.76
N TRP A 78 3.54 -10.32 -0.54
CA TRP A 78 4.78 -9.63 -0.17
C TRP A 78 5.92 -10.08 -1.08
N GLN A 79 6.67 -9.13 -1.64
CA GLN A 79 7.85 -9.40 -2.46
C GLN A 79 9.10 -9.51 -1.57
N TYR A 80 9.79 -10.66 -1.66
CA TYR A 80 11.06 -10.93 -0.96
C TYR A 80 12.27 -10.53 -1.79
#